data_AF-A0A1V6A4K1-F1
#
_entry.id   AF-A0A1V6A4K1-F1
#
_cell.length_a   1.000
_cell.length_b   1.000
_cell.length_c   1.000
_cell.angle_alpha   90.00
_cell.angle_beta   90.00
_cell.angle_gamma   90.00
#
_symmetry.space_group_name_H-M   'P 1'
#
loop_
_entity.id
_entity.type
_entity.pdbx_description
1 polymer ?
#
loop_
_entity_poly.entity_id
_entity_poly.type
_entity_poly.pdbx_seq_one_letter_code
_entity_poly.pdbx_strand_id
1 'polypeptide(L)'
;MRMNFFVSVTCCLLISFCYSVLAVDMKLTTPDGRIVLLKENGTWEFADTTHQNAATATYQSMDLIDLKIDIASLMGKKVKVKALGQLCGDMFLIKKDMMDVSPIIVETKDLPREQRKYIIQNCNLGAPVIIYGTVGTVMFQNGLIAEKIEW
;
A
#
# COMPACT_ATOMS: atom_id res chain seq x y z
N MET A 1 -2.73 59.13 -64.62
CA MET A 1 -3.54 60.06 -63.80
C MET A 1 -4.18 59.24 -62.68
N ARG A 2 -3.79 59.49 -61.41
CA ARG A 2 -4.32 59.00 -60.09
C ARG A 2 -4.35 57.47 -59.84
N MET A 3 -3.53 56.88 -58.94
CA MET A 3 -3.60 56.80 -57.44
C MET A 3 -4.91 56.12 -56.96
N ASN A 4 -4.98 55.09 -56.09
CA ASN A 4 -4.20 54.71 -54.90
C ASN A 4 -4.56 53.30 -54.36
N PHE A 5 -3.63 52.70 -53.59
CA PHE A 5 -3.75 51.83 -52.37
C PHE A 5 -4.91 50.83 -52.17
N PHE A 6 -4.59 49.60 -51.71
CA PHE A 6 -5.04 49.08 -50.40
C PHE A 6 -4.30 47.76 -50.03
N VAL A 7 -3.63 47.76 -48.88
CA VAL A 7 -3.16 46.56 -48.16
C VAL A 7 -4.36 45.95 -47.45
N SER A 8 -4.58 44.63 -47.53
CA SER A 8 -5.44 43.93 -46.56
C SER A 8 -5.06 42.45 -46.40
N VAL A 9 -5.18 42.04 -45.15
CA VAL A 9 -4.78 40.81 -44.45
C VAL A 9 -5.74 39.64 -44.79
N THR A 10 -5.52 38.47 -44.17
CA THR A 10 -6.42 37.29 -44.02
C THR A 10 -6.45 36.30 -45.20
N CYS A 11 -6.52 34.96 -45.04
CA CYS A 11 -6.76 34.10 -43.89
C CYS A 11 -6.25 32.67 -44.20
N CYS A 12 -5.94 31.91 -43.16
CA CYS A 12 -5.74 30.47 -43.10
C CYS A 12 -6.54 29.62 -44.11
N LEU A 13 -5.90 28.62 -44.70
CA LEU A 13 -6.48 27.27 -44.85
C LEU A 13 -5.35 26.23 -44.90
N LEU A 14 -4.88 25.92 -43.69
CA LEU A 14 -4.15 24.71 -43.35
C LEU A 14 -5.09 23.51 -43.46
N ILE A 15 -4.81 22.58 -44.36
CA ILE A 15 -5.27 21.19 -44.22
C ILE A 15 -4.06 20.29 -44.45
N SER A 16 -3.16 20.29 -43.47
CA SER A 16 -2.18 19.22 -43.31
C SER A 16 -2.85 18.16 -42.44
N PHE A 17 -3.32 17.07 -43.06
CA PHE A 17 -3.71 15.85 -42.37
C PHE A 17 -2.44 15.26 -41.71
N CYS A 18 -2.15 15.69 -40.48
CA CYS A 18 -1.25 14.97 -39.60
C CYS A 18 -1.98 13.73 -39.12
N TYR A 19 -1.66 12.58 -39.71
CA TYR A 19 -1.95 11.29 -39.11
C TYR A 19 -1.13 11.19 -37.81
N SER A 20 -1.77 11.46 -36.68
CA SER A 20 -1.22 11.06 -35.39
C SER A 20 -1.26 9.53 -35.35
N VAL A 21 -0.13 8.89 -35.65
CA VAL A 21 0.08 7.48 -35.33
C VAL A 21 -0.02 7.39 -33.81
N LEU A 22 -1.11 6.81 -33.31
CA LEU A 22 -1.21 6.41 -31.92
C LEU A 22 -0.22 5.25 -31.72
N ALA A 23 0.96 5.56 -31.19
CA ALA A 23 1.91 4.58 -30.70
C ALA A 23 1.22 3.76 -29.58
N VAL A 24 1.04 2.46 -29.82
CA VAL A 24 0.41 1.54 -28.86
C VAL A 24 1.52 0.73 -28.21
N ASP A 25 1.86 1.06 -26.96
CA ASP A 25 2.83 0.31 -26.17
C ASP A 25 2.36 -1.14 -25.96
N MET A 26 3.21 -2.11 -26.27
CA MET A 26 2.87 -3.54 -26.18
C MET A 26 3.23 -4.08 -24.79
N LYS A 27 2.21 -4.61 -24.09
CA LYS A 27 2.34 -5.23 -22.76
C LYS A 27 2.52 -6.74 -22.89
N LEU A 28 3.58 -7.26 -22.28
CA LEU A 28 3.86 -8.70 -22.24
C LEU A 28 3.93 -9.18 -20.79
N THR A 29 3.40 -10.37 -20.52
CA THR A 29 3.49 -11.03 -19.20
C THR A 29 4.53 -12.15 -19.27
N THR A 30 5.53 -12.10 -18.41
CA THR A 30 6.54 -13.15 -18.29
C THR A 30 6.01 -14.35 -17.51
N PRO A 31 6.61 -15.57 -17.63
CA PRO A 31 6.15 -16.77 -16.92
C PRO A 31 6.14 -16.66 -15.39
N ASP A 32 6.87 -15.68 -14.85
CA ASP A 32 6.94 -15.34 -13.42
C ASP A 32 5.90 -14.27 -12.99
N GLY A 33 4.99 -13.89 -13.88
CA GLY A 33 3.89 -12.96 -13.60
C GLY A 33 4.25 -11.48 -13.64
N ARG A 34 5.47 -11.10 -14.07
CA ARG A 34 5.85 -9.69 -14.24
C ARG A 34 5.34 -9.14 -15.57
N ILE A 35 5.06 -7.84 -15.60
CA ILE A 35 4.61 -7.14 -16.82
C ILE A 35 5.77 -6.33 -17.37
N VAL A 36 6.06 -6.51 -18.66
CA VAL A 36 7.08 -5.78 -19.40
C VAL A 36 6.39 -4.91 -20.45
N LEU A 37 6.76 -3.63 -20.50
CA LEU A 37 6.40 -2.68 -21.53
C LEU A 37 7.53 -2.64 -22.54
N LEU A 38 7.24 -3.05 -23.77
CA LEU A 38 8.16 -2.88 -24.89
C LEU A 38 7.87 -1.54 -25.56
N LYS A 39 8.86 -0.66 -25.58
CA LYS A 39 8.78 0.65 -26.26
C LYS A 39 9.14 0.48 -27.74
N GLU A 40 8.62 1.37 -28.57
CA GLU A 40 8.85 1.35 -30.02
C GLU A 40 10.32 1.50 -30.42
N ASN A 41 11.14 2.12 -29.57
CA ASN A 41 12.59 2.28 -29.79
C ASN A 41 13.40 0.99 -29.53
N GLY A 42 12.74 -0.15 -29.32
CA GLY A 42 13.39 -1.44 -29.04
C GLY A 42 13.91 -1.58 -27.61
N THR A 43 13.69 -0.58 -26.75
CA THR A 43 13.96 -0.70 -25.32
C THR A 43 12.74 -1.26 -24.60
N TRP A 44 12.98 -1.91 -23.47
CA TRP A 44 11.91 -2.44 -22.64
C TRP A 44 12.08 -1.91 -21.21
N GLU A 45 10.96 -1.76 -20.52
CA GLU A 45 10.91 -1.46 -19.10
C GLU A 45 9.91 -2.38 -18.41
N PHE A 46 10.15 -2.73 -17.16
CA PHE A 46 9.10 -3.37 -16.37
C PHE A 46 7.99 -2.34 -16.14
N ALA A 47 6.74 -2.67 -16.49
CA ALA A 47 5.59 -1.91 -16.02
C ALA A 47 5.61 -2.03 -14.51
N ASP A 48 6.01 -0.94 -13.85
CA ASP A 48 6.34 -0.89 -12.44
C ASP A 48 5.34 -1.71 -11.62
N THR A 49 5.85 -2.81 -11.05
CA THR A 49 5.12 -3.68 -10.15
C THR A 49 4.70 -2.80 -8.99
N THR A 50 3.44 -2.34 -8.98
CA THR A 50 2.86 -1.67 -7.81
C THR A 50 2.54 -2.74 -6.76
N HIS A 51 3.57 -3.48 -6.37
CA HIS A 51 3.69 -4.18 -5.12
C HIS A 51 5.13 -3.97 -4.64
N GLN A 52 5.25 -3.13 -3.60
CA GLN A 52 6.38 -3.07 -2.67
C GLN A 52 7.60 -2.21 -3.07
N ASN A 53 7.36 -0.96 -3.45
CA ASN A 53 8.18 0.14 -2.91
C ASN A 53 7.66 0.56 -1.54
N ALA A 54 7.61 -0.39 -0.59
CA ALA A 54 7.81 0.00 0.79
C ALA A 54 9.32 0.21 0.88
N ALA A 55 9.76 1.48 0.85
CA ALA A 55 11.03 1.85 1.46
C ALA A 55 11.18 0.99 2.72
N THR A 56 12.29 0.26 2.84
CA THR A 56 12.58 -0.68 3.93
C THR A 56 12.61 0.09 5.24
N ALA A 57 11.44 0.49 5.71
CA ALA A 57 11.22 1.11 6.98
C ALA A 57 11.42 -0.03 7.95
N THR A 58 12.64 -0.09 8.49
CA THR A 58 13.07 -1.13 9.41
C THR A 58 12.10 -1.12 10.59
N TYR A 59 11.30 -2.17 10.68
CA TYR A 59 10.43 -2.37 11.82
C TYR A 59 11.29 -2.54 13.07
N GLN A 60 11.02 -1.75 14.09
CA GLN A 60 11.63 -1.95 15.40
C GLN A 60 11.02 -3.22 16.01
N SER A 61 11.84 -4.27 16.12
CA SER A 61 11.42 -5.49 16.82
C SER A 61 11.38 -5.22 18.32
N MET A 62 10.27 -5.54 18.98
CA MET A 62 10.12 -5.32 20.42
C MET A 62 9.18 -6.34 21.08
N ASP A 63 9.27 -6.46 22.41
CA ASP A 63 8.31 -7.27 23.17
C ASP A 63 6.98 -6.53 23.29
N LEU A 64 5.90 -7.29 23.42
CA LEU A 64 4.57 -6.73 23.62
C LEU A 64 4.46 -5.93 24.93
N ILE A 65 5.20 -6.33 25.97
CA ILE A 65 5.21 -5.61 27.26
C ILE A 65 5.83 -4.22 27.08
N ASP A 66 6.98 -4.15 26.42
CA ASP A 66 7.64 -2.87 26.12
C ASP A 66 6.73 -1.99 25.27
N LEU A 67 6.07 -2.58 24.25
CA LEU A 67 5.10 -1.87 23.43
C LEU A 67 3.98 -1.28 24.29
N LYS A 68 3.40 -2.01 25.24
CA LYS A 68 2.32 -1.49 26.11
C LYS A 68 2.76 -0.30 26.94
N ILE A 69 3.97 -0.34 27.48
CA ILE A 69 4.53 0.74 28.32
C ILE A 69 4.79 1.97 27.45
N ASP A 70 5.38 1.77 26.27
CA ASP A 70 5.89 2.86 25.43
C ASP A 70 4.93 3.27 24.30
N ILE A 71 3.72 2.69 24.20
CA ILE A 71 2.85 2.87 23.02
C ILE A 71 2.56 4.35 22.71
N ALA A 72 2.45 5.19 23.74
CA ALA A 72 2.21 6.62 23.58
C ALA A 72 3.43 7.36 23.00
N SER A 73 4.65 6.94 23.34
CA SER A 73 5.89 7.54 22.80
C SER A 73 6.25 6.99 21.42
N LEU A 74 5.69 5.84 21.05
CA LEU A 74 5.92 5.16 19.78
C LEU A 74 4.95 5.57 18.67
N MET A 75 4.09 6.56 18.88
CA MET A 75 3.14 7.03 17.85
C MET A 75 3.84 7.33 16.51
N GLY A 76 3.30 6.76 15.43
CA GLY A 76 3.84 6.86 14.08
C GLY A 76 5.08 5.99 13.81
N LYS A 77 5.56 5.22 14.79
CA LYS A 77 6.69 4.30 14.61
C LYS A 77 6.23 2.95 14.09
N LYS A 78 7.07 2.35 13.24
CA LYS A 78 6.89 1.01 12.72
C LYS A 78 7.49 -0.01 13.67
N VAL A 79 6.68 -0.97 14.11
CA VAL A 79 7.05 -1.99 15.08
C VAL A 79 6.73 -3.40 14.57
N LYS A 80 7.58 -4.34 14.96
CA LYS A 80 7.37 -5.78 14.77
C LYS A 80 7.21 -6.40 16.15
N VAL A 81 6.05 -7.00 16.41
CA VAL A 81 5.72 -7.55 17.73
C VAL A 81 5.17 -8.96 17.59
N LYS A 82 5.70 -9.89 18.38
CA LYS A 82 5.17 -11.25 18.53
C LYS A 82 4.16 -11.26 19.67
N ALA A 83 2.96 -11.75 19.41
CA ALA A 83 1.87 -11.75 20.37
C ALA A 83 0.92 -12.92 20.13
N LEU A 84 -0.03 -13.09 21.05
CA LEU A 84 -1.22 -13.88 20.84
C LEU A 84 -2.33 -12.98 20.27
N GLY A 85 -2.69 -13.21 19.01
CA GLY A 85 -3.76 -12.50 18.32
C GLY A 85 -5.11 -13.17 18.57
N GLN A 86 -6.09 -12.42 19.07
CA GLN A 86 -7.44 -12.89 19.36
C GLN A 86 -8.48 -12.05 18.61
N LEU A 87 -9.34 -12.69 17.84
CA LEU A 87 -10.51 -12.04 17.25
C LEU A 87 -11.65 -12.02 18.27
N CYS A 88 -12.16 -10.84 18.60
CA CYS A 88 -13.28 -10.64 19.53
C CYS A 88 -14.32 -9.73 18.87
N GLY A 89 -15.40 -10.33 18.36
CA GLY A 89 -16.33 -9.63 17.46
C GLY A 89 -15.59 -9.15 16.22
N ASP A 90 -15.69 -7.85 15.93
CA ASP A 90 -15.00 -7.21 14.79
C ASP A 90 -13.60 -6.65 15.17
N MET A 91 -13.18 -6.79 16.42
CA MET A 91 -11.90 -6.28 16.91
C MET A 91 -10.85 -7.38 16.90
N PHE A 92 -9.69 -7.08 16.30
CA PHE A 92 -8.51 -7.92 16.47
C PHE A 92 -7.68 -7.38 17.63
N LEU A 93 -7.41 -8.23 18.61
CA LEU A 93 -6.73 -7.90 19.86
C LEU A 93 -5.40 -8.64 19.90
N ILE A 94 -4.37 -8.00 20.46
CA ILE A 94 -3.09 -8.67 20.74
C ILE A 94 -2.81 -8.70 22.23
N LYS A 95 -2.40 -9.87 22.71
CA LYS A 95 -2.18 -10.22 24.11
C LYS A 95 -0.85 -10.92 24.30
N LYS A 96 -0.30 -10.85 25.51
CA LYS A 96 0.92 -11.60 25.87
C LYS A 96 0.60 -13.09 26.02
N ASP A 97 -0.53 -13.38 26.64
CA ASP A 97 -1.04 -14.72 26.92
C ASP A 97 -2.57 -14.68 27.10
N MET A 98 -3.18 -15.83 27.42
CA MET A 98 -4.64 -15.95 27.59
C MET A 98 -5.19 -15.22 28.83
N MET A 99 -4.34 -14.95 29.83
CA MET A 99 -4.70 -14.29 31.09
C MET A 99 -4.49 -12.78 31.04
N ASP A 100 -3.97 -12.26 29.93
CA ASP A 100 -3.74 -10.84 29.72
C ASP A 100 -5.05 -10.05 29.63
N VAL A 101 -5.28 -9.22 30.64
CA VAL A 101 -6.46 -8.36 30.78
C VAL A 101 -6.31 -6.99 30.12
N SER A 102 -5.14 -6.68 29.56
CA SER A 102 -4.84 -5.39 28.91
C SER A 102 -4.44 -5.61 27.45
N PRO A 103 -5.37 -6.02 26.57
CA PRO A 103 -5.08 -6.21 25.16
C PRO A 103 -4.83 -4.88 24.45
N ILE A 104 -3.97 -4.90 23.43
CA ILE A 104 -3.84 -3.80 22.48
C ILE A 104 -4.76 -4.09 21.28
N ILE A 105 -5.51 -3.07 20.83
CA ILE A 105 -6.36 -3.20 19.65
C ILE A 105 -5.51 -3.01 18.39
N VAL A 106 -5.76 -3.87 17.39
CA VAL A 106 -5.08 -3.86 16.11
C VAL A 106 -6.10 -3.68 14.99
N GLU A 107 -5.89 -2.65 14.17
CA GLU A 107 -6.65 -2.40 12.95
C GLU A 107 -6.14 -3.34 11.85
N THR A 108 -7.05 -4.06 11.21
CA THR A 108 -6.74 -5.13 10.24
C THR A 108 -7.45 -4.96 8.90
N LYS A 109 -8.24 -3.89 8.74
CA LYS A 109 -9.01 -3.61 7.52
C LYS A 109 -8.16 -3.60 6.26
N ASP A 110 -6.96 -3.04 6.33
CA ASP A 110 -6.07 -2.88 5.17
C ASP A 110 -5.19 -4.11 4.88
N LEU A 111 -5.31 -5.18 5.69
CA LEU A 111 -4.56 -6.40 5.45
C LEU A 111 -5.01 -7.13 4.18
N PRO A 112 -4.08 -7.84 3.50
CA PRO A 112 -4.42 -8.69 2.37
C PRO A 112 -5.49 -9.73 2.74
N ARG A 113 -6.35 -10.07 1.76
CA ARG A 113 -7.49 -10.98 1.94
C ARG A 113 -7.12 -12.29 2.64
N GLU A 114 -6.00 -12.91 2.27
CA GLU A 114 -5.55 -14.17 2.85
C GLU A 114 -5.17 -14.04 4.33
N GLN A 115 -4.57 -12.91 4.74
CA GLN A 115 -4.24 -12.66 6.14
C GLN A 115 -5.51 -12.43 6.97
N ARG A 116 -6.48 -11.66 6.43
CA ARG A 116 -7.79 -11.48 7.10
C ARG A 116 -8.54 -12.80 7.24
N LYS A 117 -8.48 -13.66 6.21
CA LYS A 117 -9.07 -15.01 6.25
C LYS A 117 -8.43 -15.86 7.35
N TYR A 118 -7.10 -15.83 7.47
CA TYR A 118 -6.38 -16.51 8.54
C TYR A 118 -6.88 -16.07 9.93
N ILE A 119 -7.01 -14.76 10.16
CA ILE A 119 -7.48 -14.20 11.44
C ILE A 119 -8.86 -14.75 11.81
N ILE A 120 -9.82 -14.69 10.89
CA ILE A 120 -11.20 -15.15 11.12
C ILE A 120 -11.25 -16.66 11.41
N GLN A 121 -10.41 -17.44 10.75
CA GLN A 121 -10.42 -18.89 10.87
C GLN A 121 -9.69 -19.41 12.11
N ASN A 122 -8.60 -18.75 12.52
CA ASN A 122 -7.64 -19.31 13.48
C ASN A 122 -7.51 -18.51 14.77
N CYS A 123 -7.83 -17.21 14.77
CA CYS A 123 -7.57 -16.35 15.93
C CYS A 123 -8.76 -16.23 16.90
N ASN A 124 -9.88 -16.95 16.70
CA ASN A 124 -11.06 -16.79 17.59
C ASN A 124 -10.77 -17.09 19.07
N LEU A 125 -9.96 -18.11 19.34
CA LEU A 125 -9.55 -18.50 20.70
C LEU A 125 -8.14 -17.98 21.08
N GLY A 126 -7.53 -17.17 20.21
CA GLY A 126 -6.13 -16.76 20.32
C GLY A 126 -5.19 -17.68 19.53
N ALA A 127 -4.34 -17.08 18.70
CA ALA A 127 -3.28 -17.76 17.95
C ALA A 127 -1.97 -16.96 18.00
N PRO A 128 -0.81 -17.62 18.04
CA PRO A 128 0.47 -16.92 17.96
C PRO A 128 0.61 -16.25 16.60
N VAL A 129 0.95 -14.97 16.60
CA VAL A 129 1.14 -14.16 15.40
C VAL A 129 2.29 -13.20 15.56
N ILE A 130 2.86 -12.76 14.44
CA ILE A 130 3.83 -11.67 14.38
C ILE A 130 3.16 -10.54 13.59
N ILE A 131 2.96 -9.41 14.24
CA ILE A 131 2.35 -8.23 13.63
C ILE A 131 3.45 -7.25 13.24
N TYR A 132 3.38 -6.78 12.01
CA TYR A 132 4.14 -5.67 11.49
C TYR A 132 3.16 -4.53 11.26
N GLY A 133 3.37 -3.41 11.91
CA GLY A 133 2.45 -2.30 11.79
C GLY A 133 3.03 -0.99 12.27
N THR A 134 2.24 0.06 12.10
CA THR A 134 2.53 1.39 12.60
C THR A 134 1.70 1.64 13.86
N VAL A 135 2.33 2.12 14.93
CA VAL A 135 1.62 2.52 16.15
C VAL A 135 0.80 3.76 15.84
N GLY A 136 -0.49 3.72 16.15
CA GLY A 136 -1.43 4.76 15.76
C GLY A 136 -2.68 4.75 16.62
N THR A 137 -3.67 5.56 16.23
CA THR A 137 -4.95 5.60 16.92
C THR A 137 -5.90 4.59 16.30
N VAL A 138 -6.35 3.63 17.10
CA VAL A 138 -7.35 2.62 16.73
C VAL A 138 -8.52 2.75 17.70
N MET A 139 -9.71 3.06 17.18
CA MET A 139 -10.92 3.25 18.00
C MET A 139 -10.72 4.22 19.19
N PHE A 140 -10.09 5.38 18.93
CA PHE A 140 -9.78 6.41 19.94
C PHE A 140 -8.78 5.99 21.04
N GLN A 141 -8.12 4.83 20.90
CA GLN A 141 -7.06 4.37 21.80
C GLN A 141 -5.74 4.23 21.03
N ASN A 142 -4.62 4.20 21.77
CA ASN A 142 -3.33 3.85 21.18
C ASN A 142 -3.34 2.36 20.84
N GLY A 143 -3.08 2.04 19.58
CA GLY A 143 -3.12 0.68 19.04
C GLY A 143 -2.11 0.48 17.93
N LEU A 144 -2.28 -0.60 17.15
CA LEU A 144 -1.49 -0.84 15.95
C LEU A 144 -2.36 -0.83 14.71
N ILE A 145 -1.88 -0.20 13.66
CA ILE A 145 -2.42 -0.35 12.30
C ILE A 145 -1.57 -1.41 11.62
N ALA A 146 -2.13 -2.60 11.39
CA ALA A 146 -1.38 -3.71 10.83
C ALA A 146 -1.15 -3.53 9.33
N GLU A 147 0.12 -3.60 8.92
CA GLU A 147 0.55 -3.60 7.52
C GLU A 147 0.77 -5.03 7.02
N LYS A 148 1.17 -5.94 7.90
CA LYS A 148 1.39 -7.36 7.61
C LYS A 148 1.28 -8.21 8.88
N ILE A 149 0.74 -9.41 8.75
CA ILE A 149 0.74 -10.44 9.78
C ILE A 149 1.38 -11.72 9.25
N GLU A 150 2.22 -12.34 10.08
CA GLU A 150 2.81 -13.66 9.87
C GLU A 150 2.36 -14.61 10.99
N TRP A 151 2.29 -15.91 10.69
CA TRP A 151 1.89 -16.99 11.59
C TRP A 151 2.79 -18.21 11.44
#